data_AF-A0A8A1MKK2-F1
#
_entry.id   AF-A0A8A1MKK2-F1
#
_cell.length_a   1.000
_cell.length_b   1.000
_cell.length_c   1.000
_cell.angle_alpha   90.00
_cell.angle_beta   90.00
_cell.angle_gamma   90.00
#
_symmetry.space_group_name_H-M   'P 1'
#
loop_
_entity.id
_entity.type
_entity.pdbx_description
1 polymer ?
#
loop_
_entity_poly.entity_id
_entity_poly.type
_entity_poly.pdbx_seq_one_letter_code
_entity_poly.pdbx_strand_id
1 'polypeptide(L)'
;MTSDTDSGSPSELNGTSIETPARAPTPVHQFGTRAVHAGAHVDATTGAVIAPISLSTTFAQVGVGKPIGQYEYTRSANPNRDHFEEAVAALEHARYALAFASGSATTAVILQSLAAGSHVISVSDPLESYPRPRRHQKNSQRCPSARHYGRCRQYLPQPLYPEPARLRCRHRRALCHKVYQWPL
;
A
#
# COMPACT_ATOMS: atom_id res chain seq x y z
N MET A 1 54.35 -54.91 -26.34
CA MET A 1 55.06 -54.43 -27.54
C MET A 1 53.99 -54.31 -28.61
N THR A 2 53.42 -53.15 -28.91
CA THR A 2 54.07 -51.88 -29.28
C THR A 2 53.35 -50.67 -28.67
N SER A 3 54.17 -49.77 -28.14
CA SER A 3 53.93 -48.33 -28.02
C SER A 3 53.48 -47.75 -29.36
N ASP A 4 52.65 -46.70 -29.34
CA ASP A 4 52.97 -45.46 -30.05
C ASP A 4 52.12 -44.31 -29.49
N THR A 5 52.86 -43.35 -28.93
CA THR A 5 52.40 -42.06 -28.45
C THR A 5 52.58 -41.12 -29.63
N ASP A 6 51.49 -40.61 -30.21
CA ASP A 6 51.57 -39.49 -31.15
C ASP A 6 51.03 -38.23 -30.48
N SER A 7 51.98 -37.42 -30.04
CA SER A 7 51.82 -36.05 -29.58
C SER A 7 51.81 -35.12 -30.78
N GLY A 8 50.61 -34.65 -31.17
CA GLY A 8 50.42 -33.64 -32.22
C GLY A 8 49.62 -32.43 -31.71
N SER A 9 50.35 -31.43 -31.21
CA SER A 9 50.09 -29.98 -31.14
C SER A 9 48.64 -29.44 -31.00
N PRO A 10 48.30 -28.71 -29.91
CA PRO A 10 47.13 -27.84 -29.90
C PRO A 10 47.46 -26.56 -30.68
N SER A 11 46.94 -26.44 -31.90
CA SER A 11 47.01 -25.22 -32.70
C SER A 11 46.26 -24.08 -32.00
N GLU A 12 46.99 -22.98 -31.83
CA GLU A 12 46.57 -21.65 -31.39
C GLU A 12 45.14 -21.28 -31.81
N LEU A 13 44.26 -21.12 -30.82
CA LEU A 13 43.09 -20.26 -30.95
C LEU A 13 43.37 -19.00 -30.14
N ASN A 14 43.75 -17.97 -30.88
CA ASN A 14 43.99 -16.59 -30.49
C ASN A 14 43.28 -16.18 -29.18
N GLY A 15 44.10 -15.84 -28.20
CA GLY A 15 43.69 -15.16 -26.97
C GLY A 15 43.26 -13.71 -27.24
N THR A 16 42.13 -13.51 -27.91
CA THR A 16 41.37 -12.27 -27.76
C THR A 16 40.50 -12.45 -26.53
N SER A 17 41.02 -12.05 -25.37
CA SER A 17 40.21 -11.82 -24.18
C SER A 17 39.03 -10.93 -24.59
N ILE A 18 37.81 -11.40 -24.40
CA ILE A 18 36.61 -10.59 -24.62
C ILE A 18 36.66 -9.47 -23.58
N GLU A 19 37.21 -8.32 -23.94
CA GLU A 19 37.15 -7.12 -23.10
C GLU A 19 35.69 -6.69 -23.04
N THR A 20 35.09 -6.91 -21.87
CA THR A 20 33.76 -6.36 -21.58
C THR A 20 33.92 -4.85 -21.45
N PRO A 21 33.25 -4.04 -22.29
CA PRO A 21 33.38 -2.59 -22.20
C PRO A 21 32.98 -2.12 -20.80
N ALA A 22 33.72 -1.17 -20.26
CA ALA A 22 33.45 -0.62 -18.94
C ALA A 22 31.99 -0.15 -18.88
N ARG A 23 31.20 -0.76 -17.99
CA ARG A 23 29.80 -0.39 -17.77
C ARG A 23 29.74 1.10 -17.48
N ALA A 24 28.94 1.83 -18.26
CA ALA A 24 28.73 3.26 -18.02
C ALA A 24 28.39 3.49 -16.54
N PRO A 25 28.97 4.51 -15.88
CA PRO A 25 28.75 4.74 -14.46
C PRO A 25 27.25 4.82 -14.21
N THR A 26 26.74 3.86 -13.43
CA THR A 26 25.31 3.82 -13.12
C THR A 26 24.96 5.05 -12.30
N PRO A 27 23.85 5.74 -12.60
CA PRO A 27 23.43 6.89 -11.81
C PRO A 27 23.25 6.47 -10.36
N VAL A 28 23.56 7.40 -9.45
CA VAL A 28 23.25 7.37 -8.01
C VAL A 28 21.97 6.58 -7.78
N HIS A 29 22.02 5.50 -6.99
CA HIS A 29 20.97 4.47 -6.85
C HIS A 29 19.58 5.00 -7.19
N GLN A 30 19.12 4.72 -8.42
CA GLN A 30 17.82 5.19 -8.89
C GLN A 30 16.71 4.57 -8.04
N PHE A 31 15.49 5.11 -8.13
CA PHE A 31 14.31 4.62 -7.40
C PHE A 31 14.20 3.09 -7.41
N GLY A 32 14.40 2.44 -8.57
CA GLY A 32 14.32 0.99 -8.69
C GLY A 32 15.34 0.23 -7.83
N THR A 33 16.57 0.74 -7.68
CA THR A 33 17.59 0.11 -6.82
C THR A 33 17.24 0.31 -5.34
N ARG A 34 16.76 1.49 -4.98
CA ARG A 34 16.35 1.80 -3.60
C ARG A 34 15.12 0.98 -3.18
N ALA A 35 14.17 0.78 -4.09
CA ALA A 35 12.97 -0.02 -3.84
C ALA A 35 13.27 -1.48 -3.50
N VAL A 36 14.40 -2.02 -3.99
CA VAL A 36 14.81 -3.41 -3.74
C VAL A 36 15.74 -3.53 -2.54
N HIS A 37 16.67 -2.59 -2.37
CA HIS A 37 17.76 -2.73 -1.40
C HIS A 37 17.59 -1.89 -0.12
N ALA A 38 16.73 -0.86 -0.12
CA ALA A 38 16.53 -0.06 1.09
C ALA A 38 15.79 -0.88 2.16
N GLY A 39 16.31 -0.90 3.38
CA GLY A 39 15.74 -1.68 4.49
C GLY A 39 15.87 -3.21 4.36
N ALA A 40 16.45 -3.72 3.28
CA ALA A 40 16.62 -5.14 3.01
C ALA A 40 17.97 -5.65 3.54
N HIS A 41 18.14 -5.63 4.86
CA HIS A 41 19.34 -6.15 5.51
C HIS A 41 19.36 -7.68 5.49
N VAL A 42 20.52 -8.26 5.20
CA VAL A 42 20.72 -9.72 5.29
C VAL A 42 20.70 -10.14 6.75
N ASP A 43 19.99 -11.21 7.07
CA ASP A 43 19.97 -11.75 8.43
C ASP A 43 21.37 -12.23 8.84
N ALA A 44 21.93 -11.64 9.89
CA ALA A 44 23.25 -11.96 10.41
C ALA A 44 23.37 -13.39 10.95
N THR A 45 22.26 -14.03 11.33
CA THR A 45 22.28 -15.37 11.93
C THR A 45 22.18 -16.48 10.88
N THR A 46 21.29 -16.35 9.91
CA THR A 46 21.04 -17.39 8.89
C THR A 46 21.64 -17.07 7.51
N GLY A 47 22.01 -15.82 7.26
CA GLY A 47 22.41 -15.35 5.93
C GLY A 47 21.25 -15.22 4.95
N ALA A 48 19.99 -15.26 5.43
CA ALA A 48 18.83 -15.11 4.58
C ALA A 48 18.81 -13.71 3.92
N VAL A 49 18.71 -13.70 2.59
CA VAL A 49 18.63 -12.46 1.79
C VAL A 49 17.31 -11.73 2.02
N ILE A 50 16.24 -12.49 2.24
CA ILE A 50 14.93 -11.95 2.66
C ILE A 50 14.82 -12.19 4.16
N ALA A 51 14.63 -11.11 4.91
CA ALA A 51 14.48 -11.19 6.36
C ALA A 51 13.30 -12.10 6.75
N PRO A 52 13.46 -12.94 7.79
CA PRO A 52 12.40 -13.82 8.25
C PRO A 52 11.26 -13.03 8.91
N ILE A 53 10.02 -13.50 8.72
CA ILE A 53 8.84 -12.85 9.32
C ILE A 53 8.77 -13.15 10.81
N SER A 54 9.17 -12.18 11.65
CA SER A 54 8.94 -12.22 13.10
C SER A 54 7.45 -12.09 13.49
N LEU A 55 6.80 -13.24 13.71
CA LEU A 55 5.40 -13.36 14.18
C LEU A 55 5.25 -13.38 15.71
N SER A 56 6.34 -13.19 16.46
CA SER A 56 6.28 -13.14 17.92
C SER A 56 5.63 -11.84 18.42
N THR A 57 4.91 -11.94 19.54
CA THR A 57 4.36 -10.78 20.24
C THR A 57 5.34 -10.14 21.22
N THR A 58 6.27 -10.93 21.77
CA THR A 58 7.26 -10.51 22.76
C THR A 58 8.63 -11.13 22.46
N PHE A 59 9.69 -10.50 22.94
CA PHE A 59 11.08 -10.95 22.72
C PHE A 59 11.76 -11.24 24.06
N ALA A 60 12.75 -12.13 24.03
CA ALA A 60 13.46 -12.57 25.24
C ALA A 60 14.25 -11.42 25.88
N GLN A 61 14.28 -11.39 27.22
CA GLN A 61 15.00 -10.40 28.01
C GLN A 61 16.04 -11.10 28.89
N VAL A 62 17.21 -10.49 29.08
CA VAL A 62 18.24 -10.96 30.03
C VAL A 62 17.82 -10.70 31.47
N GLY A 63 17.06 -9.63 31.69
CA GLY A 63 16.49 -9.24 32.97
C GLY A 63 15.42 -8.16 32.75
N VAL A 64 14.79 -7.70 33.84
CA VAL A 64 13.71 -6.70 33.76
C VAL A 64 14.20 -5.43 33.08
N GLY A 65 13.57 -5.06 31.96
CA GLY A 65 13.92 -3.88 31.17
C GLY A 65 15.23 -4.01 30.39
N LYS A 66 15.77 -5.23 30.24
CA LYS A 66 16.99 -5.53 29.49
C LYS A 66 16.71 -6.52 28.36
N PRO A 67 16.12 -6.08 27.24
CA PRO A 67 15.85 -6.95 26.09
C PRO A 67 17.14 -7.50 25.48
N ILE A 68 17.06 -8.72 24.92
CA ILE A 68 18.12 -9.29 24.11
C ILE A 68 18.01 -8.65 22.72
N GLY A 69 18.80 -7.60 22.49
CA GLY A 69 18.75 -6.80 21.26
C GLY A 69 17.87 -5.55 21.40
N GLN A 70 17.27 -5.13 20.28
CA GLN A 70 16.52 -3.86 20.20
C GLN A 70 15.02 -4.01 20.49
N TYR A 71 14.51 -5.25 20.53
CA TYR A 71 13.08 -5.51 20.55
C TYR A 71 12.65 -6.11 21.89
N GLU A 72 11.53 -5.61 22.43
CA GLU A 72 10.91 -6.11 23.66
C GLU A 72 9.48 -6.59 23.38
N TYR A 73 8.67 -5.73 22.77
CA TYR A 73 7.27 -5.99 22.49
C TYR A 73 6.89 -5.51 21.08
N THR A 74 6.21 -6.37 20.32
CA THR A 74 6.00 -6.22 18.88
C THR A 74 5.23 -4.95 18.50
N ARG A 75 4.33 -4.47 19.38
CA ARG A 75 3.59 -3.22 19.15
C ARG A 75 4.52 -2.02 19.14
N SER A 76 5.52 -2.02 20.02
CA SER A 76 6.46 -0.92 20.17
C SER A 76 7.50 -0.94 19.05
N ALA A 77 8.09 -2.11 18.77
CA ALA A 77 9.10 -2.30 17.73
C ALA A 77 9.03 -3.73 17.18
N ASN A 78 9.17 -3.89 15.86
CA ASN A 78 9.19 -5.20 15.21
C ASN A 78 10.18 -5.15 14.02
N PRO A 79 11.07 -6.13 13.88
CA PRO A 79 12.10 -6.09 12.83
C PRO A 79 11.54 -5.96 11.42
N ASN A 80 10.41 -6.62 11.11
CA ASN A 80 9.81 -6.50 9.78
C ASN A 80 9.24 -5.11 9.53
N ARG A 81 8.67 -4.49 10.58
CA ARG A 81 8.09 -3.15 10.48
C ARG A 81 9.19 -2.12 10.30
N ASP A 82 10.27 -2.25 11.07
CA ASP A 82 11.42 -1.34 10.99
C ASP A 82 12.08 -1.42 9.61
N HIS A 83 12.23 -2.62 9.03
CA HIS A 83 12.71 -2.78 7.65
C HIS A 83 11.79 -2.09 6.62
N PHE A 84 10.47 -2.22 6.79
CA PHE A 84 9.50 -1.55 5.92
C PHE A 84 9.55 -0.02 6.07
N GLU A 85 9.66 0.48 7.30
CA GLU A 85 9.79 1.90 7.59
C GLU A 85 11.07 2.49 6.98
N GLU A 86 12.21 1.78 7.10
CA GLU A 86 13.46 2.21 6.46
C GLU A 86 13.36 2.24 4.93
N ALA A 87 12.72 1.23 4.32
CA ALA A 87 12.50 1.17 2.89
C ALA A 87 11.67 2.38 2.40
N VAL A 88 10.54 2.67 3.06
CA VAL A 88 9.67 3.80 2.71
C VAL A 88 10.36 5.14 2.95
N ALA A 89 11.07 5.29 4.09
CA ALA A 89 11.81 6.51 4.40
C ALA A 89 12.87 6.81 3.33
N ALA A 90 13.59 5.78 2.88
CA ALA A 90 14.51 5.92 1.76
C ALA A 90 13.75 6.38 0.50
N LEU A 91 12.70 5.66 0.08
CA LEU A 91 12.00 5.97 -1.16
C LEU A 91 11.47 7.41 -1.22
N GLU A 92 10.90 7.91 -0.13
CA GLU A 92 10.36 9.28 -0.03
C GLU A 92 11.40 10.35 0.31
N HIS A 93 12.69 9.97 0.41
CA HIS A 93 13.77 10.85 0.87
C HIS A 93 13.51 11.49 2.24
N ALA A 94 12.77 10.77 3.11
CA ALA A 94 12.46 11.18 4.46
C ALA A 94 13.51 10.67 5.46
N ARG A 95 13.65 11.36 6.59
CA ARG A 95 14.53 10.90 7.69
C ARG A 95 13.94 9.72 8.47
N TYR A 96 12.61 9.68 8.58
CA TYR A 96 11.87 8.67 9.32
C TYR A 96 10.57 8.36 8.57
N ALA A 97 10.10 7.12 8.68
CA ALA A 97 8.75 6.72 8.29
C ALA A 97 8.13 5.90 9.43
N LEU A 98 6.80 5.89 9.50
CA LEU A 98 6.04 5.14 10.50
C LEU A 98 4.95 4.33 9.80
N ALA A 99 4.87 3.04 10.11
CA ALA A 99 3.91 2.13 9.52
C ALA A 99 2.69 1.95 10.42
N PHE A 100 1.51 2.12 9.84
CA PHE A 100 0.22 1.97 10.52
C PHE A 100 -0.63 0.89 9.86
N ALA A 101 -1.67 0.44 10.56
CA ALA A 101 -2.59 -0.58 10.06
C ALA A 101 -3.43 -0.13 8.84
N SER A 102 -3.67 1.17 8.69
CA SER A 102 -4.42 1.76 7.58
C SER A 102 -4.14 3.25 7.42
N GLY A 103 -4.47 3.81 6.25
CA GLY A 103 -4.37 5.26 6.01
C GLY A 103 -5.24 6.10 6.96
N SER A 104 -6.44 5.62 7.32
CA SER A 104 -7.28 6.30 8.31
C SER A 104 -6.69 6.27 9.73
N ALA A 105 -5.96 5.22 10.09
CA ALA A 105 -5.23 5.20 11.36
C ALA A 105 -4.07 6.22 11.35
N THR A 106 -3.37 6.35 10.22
CA THR A 106 -2.33 7.37 10.04
C THR A 106 -2.89 8.78 10.20
N THR A 107 -3.99 9.11 9.52
CA THR A 107 -4.61 10.45 9.62
C THR A 107 -5.13 10.74 11.02
N ALA A 108 -5.74 9.75 11.69
CA ALA A 108 -6.18 9.90 13.07
C ALA A 108 -5.02 10.19 14.03
N VAL A 109 -3.88 9.50 13.88
CA VAL A 109 -2.68 9.75 14.70
C VAL A 109 -2.09 11.13 14.42
N ILE A 110 -2.05 11.57 13.16
CA ILE A 110 -1.60 12.92 12.79
C ILE A 110 -2.51 14.00 13.40
N LEU A 111 -3.83 13.79 13.40
CA LEU A 111 -4.75 14.75 14.02
C LEU A 111 -4.64 14.73 15.55
N GLN A 112 -4.43 13.56 16.15
CA GLN A 112 -4.29 13.40 17.60
C GLN A 112 -2.96 13.97 18.14
N SER A 113 -1.94 14.13 17.29
CA SER A 113 -0.67 14.75 17.67
C SER A 113 -0.73 16.29 17.72
N LEU A 114 -1.79 16.90 17.18
CA LEU A 114 -2.02 18.34 17.25
C LEU A 114 -2.51 18.76 18.64
N ALA A 115 -2.18 19.98 19.06
CA ALA A 115 -2.66 20.54 20.31
C ALA A 115 -4.18 20.79 20.27
N ALA A 116 -4.83 20.68 21.43
CA ALA A 116 -6.25 21.03 21.55
C ALA A 116 -6.49 22.49 21.14
N GLY A 117 -7.52 22.74 20.32
CA GLY A 117 -7.83 24.06 19.77
C GLY A 117 -7.14 24.39 18.45
N SER A 118 -6.36 23.47 17.87
CA SER A 118 -5.73 23.66 16.56
C SER A 118 -6.76 23.72 15.42
N HIS A 119 -6.52 24.59 14.44
CA HIS A 119 -7.32 24.73 13.23
C HIS A 119 -6.61 24.06 12.04
N VAL A 120 -7.28 23.11 11.37
CA VAL A 120 -6.73 22.35 10.25
C VAL A 120 -7.49 22.70 8.97
N ILE A 121 -6.76 23.05 7.91
CA ILE A 121 -7.32 23.32 6.58
C ILE A 121 -7.10 22.07 5.72
N SER A 122 -8.18 21.54 5.13
CA SER A 122 -8.15 20.38 4.24
C SER A 122 -8.70 20.73 2.86
N VAL A 123 -8.30 19.95 1.86
CA VAL A 123 -8.89 19.98 0.52
C VAL A 123 -10.36 19.51 0.59
N SER A 124 -11.21 20.03 -0.28
CA SER A 124 -12.66 19.81 -0.30
C SER A 124 -13.09 18.36 -0.57
N ASP A 125 -12.25 17.56 -1.22
CA ASP A 125 -12.49 16.13 -1.48
C ASP A 125 -11.37 15.27 -0.88
N PRO A 126 -11.41 15.00 0.43
CA PRO A 126 -10.48 14.07 1.05
C PRO A 126 -10.88 12.63 0.70
N LEU A 127 -9.89 11.74 0.55
CA LEU A 127 -10.06 10.31 0.19
C LEU A 127 -11.07 9.54 1.06
N GLU A 128 -11.40 10.00 2.26
CA GLU A 128 -12.43 9.38 3.11
C GLU A 128 -13.87 9.67 2.64
N SER A 129 -14.03 10.57 1.67
CA SER A 129 -15.32 11.01 1.13
C SER A 129 -15.88 10.09 0.03
N TYR A 130 -15.30 8.90 -0.21
CA TYR A 130 -16.00 7.87 -0.98
C TYR A 130 -17.37 7.67 -0.33
N PRO A 131 -18.48 7.84 -1.07
CA PRO A 131 -19.80 7.76 -0.48
C PRO A 131 -19.97 6.37 0.09
N ARG A 132 -19.80 6.24 1.41
CA ARG A 132 -20.29 5.10 2.17
C ARG A 132 -21.75 5.00 1.74
N PRO A 133 -22.18 3.93 1.05
CA PRO A 133 -23.59 3.77 0.76
C PRO A 133 -24.26 3.89 2.11
N ARG A 134 -25.10 4.92 2.28
CA ARG A 134 -25.83 5.13 3.53
C ARG A 134 -26.43 3.77 3.81
N ARG A 135 -25.99 3.09 4.88
CA ARG A 135 -26.69 1.89 5.33
C ARG A 135 -28.11 2.41 5.48
N HIS A 136 -29.01 1.96 4.61
CA HIS A 136 -30.43 2.17 4.80
C HIS A 136 -30.67 1.59 6.18
N GLN A 137 -30.74 2.48 7.17
CA GLN A 137 -31.18 2.14 8.50
C GLN A 137 -32.62 1.75 8.24
N LYS A 138 -32.84 0.45 8.02
CA LYS A 138 -34.15 -0.12 7.83
C LYS A 138 -34.87 0.23 9.12
N ASN A 139 -35.66 1.29 9.04
CA ASN A 139 -36.53 1.71 10.09
C ASN A 139 -37.48 0.53 10.27
N SER A 140 -37.20 -0.29 11.27
CA SER A 140 -37.99 -1.44 11.68
C SER A 140 -39.27 -0.93 12.33
N GLN A 141 -40.06 -0.17 11.58
CA GLN A 141 -41.46 0.02 11.90
C GLN A 141 -42.13 -1.30 11.58
N ARG A 142 -42.30 -2.12 12.62
CA ARG A 142 -43.19 -3.29 12.60
C ARG A 142 -44.54 -2.79 12.09
N CYS A 143 -45.00 -3.30 10.95
CA CYS A 143 -46.38 -3.10 10.53
C CYS A 143 -47.29 -3.86 11.51
N PRO A 144 -48.22 -3.19 12.21
CA PRO A 144 -49.27 -3.89 12.91
C PRO A 144 -50.27 -4.43 11.86
N SER A 145 -50.76 -5.64 12.09
CA SER A 145 -51.74 -6.37 11.28
C SER A 145 -51.22 -7.06 10.01
N ALA A 146 -50.68 -8.25 10.22
CA ALA A 146 -50.82 -9.35 9.28
C ALA A 146 -52.32 -9.63 9.06
N ARG A 147 -52.82 -9.43 7.83
CA ARG A 147 -54.01 -10.11 7.30
C ARG A 147 -54.21 -9.83 5.80
N HIS A 148 -53.33 -10.36 4.95
CA HIS A 148 -53.73 -11.03 3.70
C HIS A 148 -52.52 -11.64 3.00
N TYR A 149 -52.71 -12.88 2.57
CA TYR A 149 -51.75 -13.71 1.86
C TYR A 149 -51.34 -13.10 0.51
N GLY A 150 -50.05 -13.21 0.18
CA GLY A 150 -49.57 -13.02 -1.19
C GLY A 150 -48.08 -12.72 -1.25
N ARG A 151 -47.27 -13.71 -1.61
CA ARG A 151 -45.83 -13.58 -1.88
C ARG A 151 -45.52 -12.36 -2.76
N CYS A 152 -44.68 -11.44 -2.27
CA CYS A 152 -43.82 -10.65 -3.15
C CYS A 152 -42.38 -11.16 -2.97
N ARG A 153 -42.09 -12.24 -3.69
CA ARG A 153 -40.74 -12.75 -3.90
C ARG A 153 -40.30 -12.20 -5.25
N GLN A 154 -39.41 -11.21 -5.27
CA GLN A 154 -38.29 -11.17 -6.22
C GLN A 154 -37.38 -9.98 -5.94
N TYR A 155 -36.20 -10.34 -5.45
CA TYR A 155 -34.97 -9.61 -5.67
C TYR A 155 -34.81 -9.24 -7.14
N LEU A 156 -34.48 -7.99 -7.42
CA LEU A 156 -33.74 -7.59 -8.60
C LEU A 156 -32.70 -6.55 -8.16
N PRO A 157 -31.39 -6.84 -8.28
CA PRO A 157 -30.36 -5.82 -8.10
C PRO A 157 -30.44 -4.87 -9.30
N GLN A 158 -30.64 -3.57 -9.01
CA GLN A 158 -30.55 -2.52 -10.03
C GLN A 158 -29.10 -2.45 -10.56
N PRO A 159 -28.90 -2.28 -11.88
CA PRO A 159 -27.57 -2.14 -12.45
C PRO A 159 -26.90 -0.83 -11.99
N LEU A 160 -25.70 -0.97 -11.42
CA LEU A 160 -24.72 0.09 -11.22
C LEU A 160 -24.18 0.49 -12.59
N TYR A 161 -24.69 1.56 -13.21
CA TYR A 161 -23.98 2.54 -14.07
C TYR A 161 -25.01 3.56 -14.58
N PRO A 162 -24.71 4.88 -14.60
CA PRO A 162 -25.60 5.85 -15.21
C PRO A 162 -25.51 5.76 -16.74
N GLU A 163 -26.60 5.36 -17.38
CA GLU A 163 -26.82 5.52 -18.83
C GLU A 163 -26.68 7.01 -19.22
N PRO A 164 -26.04 7.34 -20.36
CA PRO A 164 -26.06 8.71 -20.88
C PRO A 164 -27.48 9.04 -21.35
N ALA A 165 -28.06 10.09 -20.76
CA ALA A 165 -29.40 10.56 -21.07
C ALA A 165 -29.56 10.82 -22.59
N ARG A 166 -30.34 9.96 -23.27
CA ARG A 166 -30.82 10.22 -24.62
C ARG A 166 -31.70 11.47 -24.62
N LEU A 167 -31.19 12.57 -25.17
CA LEU A 167 -31.96 13.77 -25.52
C LEU A 167 -33.05 13.41 -26.53
N ARG A 168 -34.28 13.21 -26.08
CA ARG A 168 -35.46 13.37 -26.94
C ARG A 168 -35.86 14.85 -26.93
N CYS A 169 -35.48 15.57 -27.98
CA CYS A 169 -36.07 16.86 -28.30
C CYS A 169 -37.56 16.67 -28.64
N ARG A 170 -38.45 16.98 -27.69
CA ARG A 170 -39.83 17.33 -28.02
C ARG A 170 -40.04 18.81 -27.71
N HIS A 171 -40.16 19.54 -28.82
CA HIS A 171 -40.75 20.85 -29.03
C HIS A 171 -41.52 21.52 -27.87
N ARG A 172 -41.27 22.84 -27.78
CA ARG A 172 -42.06 23.97 -27.23
C ARG A 172 -41.70 24.48 -25.82
N ARG A 173 -40.93 25.59 -25.85
CA ARG A 173 -41.02 26.81 -25.03
C ARG A 173 -41.44 26.63 -23.57
N ALA A 174 -40.44 26.66 -22.67
CA ALA A 174 -40.55 27.33 -21.38
C ALA A 174 -39.15 27.82 -20.98
N LEU A 175 -39.03 29.13 -20.75
CA LEU A 175 -37.82 29.79 -20.27
C LEU A 175 -37.43 29.20 -18.90
N CYS A 176 -36.25 28.60 -18.81
CA CYS A 176 -35.64 28.22 -17.54
C CYS A 176 -34.66 29.34 -17.14
N HIS A 177 -35.13 30.31 -16.35
CA HIS A 177 -34.24 31.11 -15.53
C HIS A 177 -33.81 30.27 -14.32
N LYS A 178 -32.54 29.88 -14.27
CA LYS A 178 -31.90 29.44 -13.02
C LYS A 178 -31.16 30.64 -12.43
N VAL A 179 -31.79 31.30 -11.46
CA VAL A 179 -31.11 32.21 -10.55
C VAL A 179 -30.45 31.34 -9.47
N TYR A 180 -29.13 31.28 -9.45
CA TYR A 180 -28.38 30.74 -8.32
C TYR A 180 -28.10 31.91 -7.37
N GLN A 181 -28.79 31.93 -6.23
CA GLN A 181 -28.53 32.86 -5.15
C GLN A 181 -28.06 32.06 -3.94
N TRP A 182 -26.79 32.23 -3.57
CA TRP A 182 -26.19 31.67 -2.36
C TRP A 182 -26.39 32.68 -1.22
N PRO A 183 -26.86 32.27 -0.02
CA PRO A 183 -26.82 33.14 1.14
C PRO A 183 -25.40 33.18 1.73
N LEU A 184 -25.02 34.37 2.17
CA LEU A 184 -23.81 34.70 2.93
C LEU A 184 -23.78 34.02 4.29
#